data_AF-W5JHV7-F1
#
_entry.id   AF-W5JHV7-F1
#
_cell.length_a   1.000
_cell.length_b   1.000
_cell.length_c   1.000
_cell.angle_alpha   90.00
_cell.angle_beta   90.00
_cell.angle_gamma   90.00
#
_symmetry.space_group_name_H-M   'P 1'
#
loop_
_entity.id
_entity.type
_entity.pdbx_description
1 polymer ?
#
loop_
_entity_poly.entity_id
_entity_poly.type
_entity_poly.pdbx_seq_one_letter_code
_entity_poly.pdbx_strand_id
1 'polypeptide(L)'
;MKLLYYFLLVLTAELQVRCTKHLYKNAETFDIDNELEQGDGDQGKSRANRTQERINLTVPGTKWCGPGNTASDYEDLGSNSEVDKCCREHDHCDNIPSGETKYGLKNDDYFTRLHCKCDRDFQQCLHRVNTTFSNKLGNFYFTVRDQCYKKQHPIVDCAEHTNKIFLRRCVRYVLDTSRSDTWQWFDLPFYDGNMLDGF
;
A
#
# COMPACT_ATOMS: atom_id res chain seq x y z
N MET A 1 11.73 22.44 -49.28
CA MET A 1 11.57 21.08 -48.70
C MET A 1 12.19 20.93 -47.31
N LYS A 2 13.48 21.27 -47.09
CA LYS A 2 14.14 21.11 -45.77
C LYS A 2 13.47 21.88 -44.62
N LEU A 3 12.94 23.08 -44.87
CA LEU A 3 12.30 23.94 -43.86
C LEU A 3 10.96 23.36 -43.34
N LEU A 4 10.15 22.80 -44.25
CA LEU A 4 8.88 22.13 -43.91
C LEU A 4 9.12 20.86 -43.10
N TYR A 5 10.15 20.08 -43.45
CA TYR A 5 10.55 18.89 -42.71
C TYR A 5 11.00 19.24 -41.27
N TYR A 6 11.76 20.31 -41.10
CA TYR A 6 12.17 20.78 -39.78
C TYR A 6 10.98 21.24 -38.93
N PHE A 7 10.02 21.96 -39.50
CA PHE A 7 8.79 22.36 -38.81
C PHE A 7 7.94 21.16 -38.37
N LEU A 8 7.80 20.14 -39.22
CA LEU A 8 7.11 18.88 -38.89
C LEU A 8 7.81 18.11 -37.75
N LEU A 9 9.14 18.08 -37.74
CA LEU A 9 9.91 17.48 -36.64
C LEU A 9 9.74 18.22 -35.31
N VAL A 10 9.74 19.56 -35.32
CA VAL A 10 9.54 20.36 -34.10
C VAL A 10 8.12 20.20 -33.56
N LEU A 11 7.09 20.23 -34.43
CA LEU A 11 5.69 20.04 -34.02
C LEU A 11 5.44 18.65 -33.41
N THR A 12 6.00 17.59 -34.00
CA THR A 12 5.88 16.22 -33.46
C THR A 12 6.62 16.07 -32.13
N ALA A 13 7.81 16.65 -32.00
CA ALA A 13 8.55 16.67 -30.74
C ALA A 13 7.81 17.45 -29.62
N GLU A 14 7.25 18.62 -29.92
CA GLU A 14 6.49 19.41 -28.95
C GLU A 14 5.19 18.71 -28.51
N LEU A 15 4.48 18.06 -29.45
CA LEU A 15 3.29 17.29 -29.15
C LEU A 15 3.63 16.09 -28.24
N GLN A 16 4.74 15.41 -28.51
CA GLN A 16 5.24 14.30 -27.72
C GLN A 16 5.62 14.76 -26.30
N VAL A 17 6.38 15.86 -26.16
CA VAL A 17 6.75 16.42 -24.85
C VAL A 17 5.52 16.85 -24.04
N ARG A 18 4.50 17.45 -24.67
CA ARG A 18 3.25 17.81 -23.99
C ARG A 18 2.46 16.58 -23.54
N CYS A 19 2.34 15.55 -24.37
CA CYS A 19 1.70 14.29 -23.99
C CYS A 19 2.43 13.62 -22.83
N THR A 20 3.76 13.55 -22.86
CA THR A 20 4.55 12.96 -21.77
C THR A 20 4.39 13.73 -20.47
N LYS A 21 4.40 15.08 -20.51
CA LYS A 21 4.16 15.90 -19.32
C LYS A 21 2.73 15.75 -18.77
N HIS A 22 1.73 15.59 -19.63
CA HIS A 22 0.35 15.38 -19.21
C HIS A 22 0.13 13.97 -18.63
N LEU A 23 0.76 12.94 -19.22
CA LEU A 23 0.79 11.58 -18.67
C LEU A 23 1.50 11.54 -17.30
N TYR A 24 2.56 12.31 -17.12
CA TYR A 24 3.27 12.40 -15.84
C TYR A 24 2.48 13.14 -14.74
N LYS A 25 1.61 14.09 -15.11
CA LYS A 25 0.73 14.80 -14.15
C LYS A 25 -0.41 13.94 -13.61
N ASN A 26 -0.80 12.89 -14.33
CA ASN A 26 -1.86 11.95 -13.94
C ASN A 26 -1.30 10.67 -13.32
N ALA A 27 -0.02 10.70 -12.94
CA ALA A 27 0.70 9.53 -12.44
C ALA A 27 0.84 9.65 -10.92
N GLU A 28 0.24 8.72 -10.18
CA GLU A 28 0.24 8.73 -8.71
C GLU A 28 1.15 7.64 -8.17
N THR A 29 2.03 8.03 -7.26
CA THR A 29 2.90 7.11 -6.51
C THR A 29 2.24 6.71 -5.20
N PHE A 30 2.76 5.63 -4.62
CA PHE A 30 2.26 5.06 -3.37
C PHE A 30 2.18 6.07 -2.20
N ASP A 31 3.02 7.12 -2.22
CA ASP A 31 3.20 8.04 -1.09
C ASP A 31 2.30 9.27 -1.09
N ILE A 32 1.57 9.57 -2.17
CA ILE A 32 0.83 10.83 -2.28
C ILE A 32 -0.64 10.63 -1.94
N ASP A 33 -1.00 10.74 -0.66
CA ASP A 33 -2.38 11.06 -0.26
C ASP A 33 -2.39 12.42 0.47
N ASN A 34 -2.95 13.45 -0.18
CA ASN A 34 -3.51 14.62 0.48
C ASN A 34 -5.01 14.37 0.66
N GLU A 35 -5.40 13.46 1.56
CA GLU A 35 -6.79 13.36 1.99
C GLU A 35 -6.97 14.02 3.35
N LEU A 36 -7.71 15.13 3.32
CA LEU A 36 -8.29 15.79 4.48
C LEU A 36 -9.32 14.82 5.09
N GLU A 37 -9.09 14.44 6.35
CA GLU A 37 -10.00 13.59 7.10
C GLU A 37 -11.38 14.23 7.21
N GLN A 38 -12.41 13.52 6.74
CA GLN A 38 -13.77 13.74 7.19
C GLN A 38 -14.28 12.41 7.76
N GLY A 39 -14.11 12.28 9.08
CA GLY A 39 -14.58 11.14 9.85
C GLY A 39 -16.10 11.12 9.92
N ASP A 40 -16.68 9.97 9.60
CA ASP A 40 -18.04 9.64 10.00
C ASP A 40 -17.99 8.30 10.73
N GLY A 41 -18.45 8.32 11.98
CA GLY A 41 -18.40 7.19 12.89
C GLY A 41 -19.70 6.41 12.84
N ASP A 42 -19.62 5.11 12.55
CA ASP A 42 -20.74 4.19 12.80
C ASP A 42 -20.27 2.98 13.61
N GLN A 43 -20.89 2.82 14.79
CA GLN A 43 -20.66 1.71 15.70
C GLN A 43 -21.62 0.56 15.37
N GLY A 44 -21.12 -0.44 14.65
CA GLY A 44 -21.81 -1.70 14.40
C GLY A 44 -21.27 -2.84 15.27
N LYS A 45 -22.02 -3.22 16.31
CA LYS A 45 -21.74 -4.37 17.20
C LYS A 45 -21.67 -5.71 16.47
N SER A 46 -20.70 -6.50 16.94
CA SER A 46 -20.46 -7.95 16.87
C SER A 46 -21.53 -8.86 16.27
N ARG A 47 -21.11 -9.71 15.31
CA ARG A 47 -21.72 -11.02 15.09
C ARG A 47 -20.63 -12.09 14.97
N ALA A 48 -20.61 -12.99 15.93
CA ALA A 48 -19.58 -14.02 16.11
C ALA A 48 -19.77 -15.24 15.19
N ASN A 49 -18.66 -15.97 15.09
CA ASN A 49 -18.49 -17.39 14.72
C ASN A 49 -18.41 -17.76 13.23
N ARG A 50 -17.19 -17.65 12.70
CA ARG A 50 -16.54 -18.79 12.04
C ARG A 50 -15.28 -19.14 12.83
N THR A 51 -15.17 -20.38 13.29
CA THR A 51 -13.91 -20.96 13.77
C THR A 51 -13.00 -21.16 12.56
N GLN A 52 -12.41 -20.06 12.10
CA GLN A 52 -11.19 -20.11 11.32
C GLN A 52 -10.10 -20.45 12.34
N GLU A 53 -9.53 -21.65 12.26
CA GLU A 53 -8.35 -22.01 13.04
C GLU A 53 -7.29 -20.92 12.79
N ARG A 54 -7.12 -20.02 13.76
CA ARG A 54 -6.10 -18.99 13.69
C ARG A 54 -4.78 -19.72 13.89
N ILE A 55 -4.04 -19.91 12.81
CA ILE A 55 -2.63 -20.29 12.93
C ILE A 55 -1.95 -19.11 13.62
N ASN A 56 -1.71 -19.25 14.93
CA ASN A 56 -1.04 -18.23 15.74
C ASN A 56 0.45 -18.20 15.36
N LEU A 57 0.75 -17.50 14.27
CA LEU A 57 2.08 -17.28 13.74
C LEU A 57 2.63 -15.91 14.19
N THR A 58 2.47 -15.58 15.48
CA THR A 58 3.03 -14.34 16.03
C THR A 58 4.55 -14.43 16.04
N VAL A 59 5.20 -13.39 15.51
CA VAL A 59 6.66 -13.34 15.40
C VAL A 59 7.29 -13.34 16.81
N PRO A 60 8.28 -14.19 17.10
CA PRO A 60 8.91 -14.24 18.42
C PRO A 60 9.44 -12.90 18.90
N GLY A 61 9.21 -12.60 20.18
CA GLY A 61 9.59 -11.33 20.80
C GLY A 61 8.62 -10.18 20.52
N THR A 62 7.48 -10.45 19.89
CA THR A 62 6.39 -9.51 19.63
C THR A 62 5.05 -10.13 20.07
N LYS A 63 4.03 -9.31 20.23
CA LYS A 63 2.66 -9.72 20.56
C LYS A 63 1.68 -9.43 19.43
N TRP A 64 2.00 -8.44 18.60
CA TRP A 64 1.12 -7.89 17.57
C TRP A 64 1.55 -8.24 16.14
N CYS A 65 2.81 -8.64 15.92
CA CYS A 65 3.27 -8.96 14.57
C CYS A 65 2.84 -10.38 14.16
N GLY A 66 1.71 -10.53 13.46
CA GLY A 66 1.27 -11.81 12.91
C GLY A 66 -0.20 -11.78 12.45
N PRO A 67 -0.78 -12.93 12.04
CA PRO A 67 -2.22 -13.03 11.80
C PRO A 67 -3.01 -12.86 13.11
N GLY A 68 -3.46 -11.63 13.37
CA GLY A 68 -3.97 -11.23 14.67
C GLY A 68 -2.84 -11.10 15.71
N ASN A 69 -3.19 -11.08 16.99
CA ASN A 69 -2.24 -10.85 18.07
C ASN A 69 -2.45 -11.78 19.26
N THR A 70 -1.43 -11.82 20.12
CA THR A 70 -1.41 -12.59 21.39
C THR A 70 -1.33 -11.67 22.61
N ALA A 71 -1.58 -10.38 22.41
CA ALA A 71 -1.57 -9.36 23.45
C ALA A 71 -2.76 -9.53 24.41
N SER A 72 -2.55 -9.36 25.71
CA SER A 72 -3.65 -9.35 26.69
C SER A 72 -4.50 -8.09 26.62
N ASP A 73 -3.87 -6.97 26.28
CA ASP A 73 -4.46 -5.65 26.17
C ASP A 73 -3.60 -4.78 25.24
N TYR A 74 -4.06 -3.56 24.95
CA TYR A 74 -3.41 -2.65 24.02
C TYR A 74 -1.95 -2.32 24.38
N GLU A 75 -1.58 -2.30 25.66
CA GLU A 75 -0.20 -1.96 26.10
C GLU A 75 0.69 -3.20 26.31
N ASP A 76 0.15 -4.41 26.15
CA ASP A 76 0.95 -5.65 26.20
C ASP A 76 1.83 -5.76 24.95
N LEU A 77 3.10 -5.41 25.13
CA LEU A 77 4.14 -5.43 24.12
C LEU A 77 5.19 -6.49 24.46
N GLY A 78 5.75 -7.13 23.43
CA GLY A 78 6.87 -8.05 23.53
C GLY A 78 8.21 -7.36 23.75
N SER A 79 9.27 -8.16 23.82
CA SER A 79 10.64 -7.68 24.06
C SER A 79 11.17 -6.76 22.95
N ASN A 80 10.67 -6.90 21.72
CA ASN A 80 10.98 -6.00 20.60
C ASN A 80 9.96 -4.85 20.53
N SER A 81 9.78 -4.12 21.65
CA SER A 81 8.66 -3.19 21.87
C SER A 81 8.46 -2.16 20.76
N GLU A 82 9.53 -1.58 20.21
CA GLU A 82 9.39 -0.55 19.17
C GLU A 82 8.88 -1.12 17.84
N VAL A 83 9.26 -2.35 17.50
CA VAL A 83 8.69 -3.05 16.32
C VAL A 83 7.27 -3.48 16.60
N ASP A 84 7.01 -3.95 17.81
CA ASP A 84 5.70 -4.44 18.21
C ASP A 84 4.65 -3.31 18.22
N LYS A 85 5.03 -2.09 18.59
CA LYS A 85 4.20 -0.88 18.43
C LYS A 85 3.83 -0.62 16.95
N CYS A 86 4.78 -0.79 16.03
CA CYS A 86 4.47 -0.67 14.59
C CYS A 86 3.40 -1.68 14.17
N CYS A 87 3.50 -2.93 14.63
CA CYS A 87 2.53 -3.97 14.33
C CYS A 87 1.19 -3.73 15.01
N ARG A 88 1.17 -3.25 16.26
CA ARG A 88 -0.06 -2.91 16.98
C ARG A 88 -0.88 -1.85 16.25
N GLU A 89 -0.22 -0.78 15.82
CA GLU A 89 -0.88 0.30 15.07
C GLU A 89 -1.35 -0.16 13.69
N HIS A 90 -0.62 -1.08 13.07
CA HIS A 90 -1.04 -1.74 11.82
C HIS A 90 -2.28 -2.65 12.04
N ASP A 91 -2.30 -3.44 13.11
CA ASP A 91 -3.41 -4.34 13.49
C ASP A 91 -4.74 -3.62 13.72
N HIS A 92 -4.69 -2.36 14.16
CA HIS A 92 -5.88 -1.52 14.42
C HIS A 92 -6.36 -0.72 13.20
N CYS A 93 -5.72 -0.89 12.04
CA CYS A 93 -6.15 -0.21 10.83
C CYS A 93 -7.47 -0.76 10.29
N ASP A 94 -8.17 0.09 9.53
CA ASP A 94 -9.24 -0.35 8.64
C ASP A 94 -8.75 -1.47 7.70
N ASN A 95 -9.56 -2.52 7.61
CA ASN A 95 -9.15 -3.71 6.88
C ASN A 95 -10.32 -4.48 6.24
N ILE A 96 -9.94 -5.37 5.31
CA ILE A 96 -10.81 -6.36 4.68
C ILE A 96 -10.25 -7.74 5.05
N PRO A 97 -10.86 -8.46 5.99
CA PRO A 97 -10.43 -9.80 6.38
C PRO A 97 -10.42 -10.79 5.21
N SER A 98 -9.63 -11.86 5.33
CA SER A 98 -9.59 -12.93 4.32
C SER A 98 -10.99 -13.47 4.03
N GLY A 99 -11.35 -13.55 2.75
CA GLY A 99 -12.65 -14.04 2.31
C GLY A 99 -13.82 -13.08 2.55
N GLU A 100 -13.59 -11.86 3.04
CA GLU A 100 -14.66 -10.87 3.23
C GLU A 100 -14.75 -9.87 2.07
N THR A 101 -15.89 -9.18 1.97
CA THR A 101 -16.12 -8.11 1.00
C THR A 101 -16.42 -6.82 1.73
N LYS A 102 -15.69 -5.75 1.38
CA LYS A 102 -15.90 -4.39 1.91
C LYS A 102 -15.63 -3.38 0.80
N TYR A 103 -16.38 -2.28 0.79
CA TYR A 103 -16.24 -1.22 -0.23
C TYR A 103 -16.43 -1.68 -1.69
N GLY A 104 -17.09 -2.82 -1.91
CA GLY A 104 -17.19 -3.46 -3.23
C GLY A 104 -15.95 -4.26 -3.65
N LEU A 105 -14.92 -4.34 -2.80
CA LEU A 105 -13.72 -5.15 -2.99
C LEU A 105 -13.84 -6.48 -2.24
N LYS A 106 -13.53 -7.58 -2.91
CA LYS A 106 -13.42 -8.91 -2.31
C LYS A 106 -11.95 -9.20 -2.01
N ASN A 107 -11.63 -9.57 -0.76
CA ASN A 107 -10.31 -10.07 -0.42
C ASN A 107 -10.26 -11.59 -0.61
N ASP A 108 -9.71 -12.04 -1.73
CA ASP A 108 -9.51 -13.47 -2.03
C ASP A 108 -8.16 -14.01 -1.51
N ASP A 109 -7.39 -13.18 -0.80
CA ASP A 109 -6.13 -13.57 -0.19
C ASP A 109 -6.34 -14.35 1.12
N TYR A 110 -5.35 -15.15 1.51
CA TYR A 110 -5.36 -15.90 2.78
C TYR A 110 -5.21 -14.99 4.02
N PHE A 111 -4.67 -13.79 3.87
CA PHE A 111 -4.52 -12.84 4.98
C PHE A 111 -5.29 -11.54 4.76
N THR A 112 -5.60 -10.87 5.86
CA THR A 112 -6.27 -9.56 5.92
C THR A 112 -5.53 -8.51 5.12
N ARG A 113 -6.24 -7.79 4.22
CA ARG A 113 -5.69 -6.64 3.47
C ARG A 113 -6.10 -5.34 4.14
N LEU A 114 -5.18 -4.38 4.19
CA LEU A 114 -5.35 -3.12 4.91
C LEU A 114 -5.39 -1.94 3.94
N HIS A 115 -5.78 -0.79 4.48
CA HIS A 115 -5.71 0.47 3.74
C HIS A 115 -4.26 0.82 3.38
N CYS A 116 -4.01 1.36 2.18
CA CYS A 116 -2.65 1.67 1.70
C CYS A 116 -1.88 2.62 2.62
N LYS A 117 -2.58 3.63 3.18
CA LYS A 117 -2.03 4.50 4.23
C LYS A 117 -1.41 3.71 5.39
N CYS A 118 -2.06 2.65 5.85
CA CYS A 118 -1.57 1.87 6.99
C CYS A 118 -0.36 1.03 6.64
N ASP A 119 -0.33 0.42 5.46
CA ASP A 119 0.86 -0.30 5.01
C ASP A 119 2.05 0.66 4.79
N ARG A 120 1.80 1.87 4.28
CA ARG A 120 2.82 2.93 4.20
C ARG A 120 3.33 3.35 5.57
N ASP A 121 2.43 3.67 6.49
CA ASP A 121 2.79 4.09 7.85
C ASP A 121 3.55 2.97 8.60
N PHE A 122 3.18 1.71 8.36
CA PHE A 122 3.87 0.53 8.87
C PHE A 122 5.29 0.42 8.29
N GLN A 123 5.45 0.58 6.97
CA GLN A 123 6.76 0.61 6.31
C GLN A 123 7.67 1.68 6.92
N GLN A 124 7.15 2.91 7.04
CA GLN A 124 7.86 4.05 7.64
C GLN A 124 8.21 3.80 9.11
N CYS A 125 7.31 3.18 9.87
CA CYS A 125 7.59 2.83 11.26
C CYS A 125 8.77 1.86 11.37
N LEU A 126 8.78 0.79 10.57
CA LEU A 126 9.87 -0.19 10.57
C LEU A 126 11.20 0.43 10.13
N HIS A 127 11.19 1.32 9.13
CA HIS A 127 12.37 2.07 8.70
C HIS A 127 12.89 3.02 9.78
N ARG A 128 12.01 3.68 10.54
CA ARG A 128 12.41 4.55 11.65
C ARG A 128 13.04 3.75 12.80
N VAL A 129 12.52 2.56 13.10
CA VAL A 129 13.11 1.67 14.11
C VAL A 129 14.51 1.18 13.68
N ASN A 130 14.70 0.91 12.38
CA ASN A 130 15.99 0.62 11.74
C ASN A 130 16.88 -0.41 12.46
N THR A 131 16.30 -1.51 12.96
CA THR A 131 17.06 -2.62 13.52
C THR A 131 17.17 -3.77 12.52
N THR A 132 18.10 -4.70 12.74
CA THR A 132 18.16 -5.93 11.92
C THR A 132 16.82 -6.69 11.96
N PHE A 133 16.12 -6.66 13.10
CA PHE A 133 14.83 -7.32 13.26
C PHE A 133 13.73 -6.58 12.48
N SER A 134 13.58 -5.25 12.63
CA SER A 134 12.56 -4.47 11.90
C SER A 134 12.76 -4.55 10.38
N ASN A 135 14.00 -4.46 9.91
CA ASN A 135 14.32 -4.51 8.49
C ASN A 135 14.05 -5.90 7.88
N LYS A 136 14.27 -6.99 8.63
CA LYS A 136 13.91 -8.35 8.19
C LYS A 136 12.40 -8.55 8.16
N LEU A 137 11.69 -8.05 9.18
CA LEU A 137 10.24 -8.11 9.24
C LEU A 137 9.60 -7.36 8.07
N GLY A 138 10.07 -6.14 7.78
CA GLY A 138 9.63 -5.35 6.63
C GLY A 138 9.89 -6.08 5.32
N ASN A 139 11.13 -6.56 5.10
CA ASN A 139 11.43 -7.34 3.90
C ASN A 139 10.52 -8.55 3.71
N PHE A 140 10.21 -9.28 4.79
CA PHE A 140 9.28 -10.40 4.73
C PHE A 140 7.86 -9.95 4.40
N TYR A 141 7.33 -8.99 5.16
CA TYR A 141 5.96 -8.50 4.99
C TYR A 141 5.71 -7.99 3.58
N PHE A 142 6.51 -7.04 3.07
CA PHE A 142 6.32 -6.44 1.74
C PHE A 142 6.80 -7.32 0.57
N THR A 143 7.35 -8.50 0.84
CA THR A 143 7.58 -9.53 -0.19
C THR A 143 6.37 -10.45 -0.32
N VAL A 144 5.75 -10.81 0.80
CA VAL A 144 4.59 -11.73 0.86
C VAL A 144 3.29 -10.98 0.60
N ARG A 145 3.13 -9.79 1.19
CA ARG A 145 2.00 -8.89 0.99
C ARG A 145 2.26 -8.02 -0.21
N ASP A 146 1.18 -7.82 -0.93
CA ASP A 146 1.30 -7.66 -2.36
C ASP A 146 0.41 -6.51 -2.86
N GLN A 147 -0.73 -6.28 -2.19
CA GLN A 147 -1.62 -5.16 -2.45
C GLN A 147 -2.29 -4.67 -1.16
N CYS A 148 -2.63 -3.39 -1.17
CA CYS A 148 -3.47 -2.69 -0.22
C CYS A 148 -4.68 -2.08 -0.96
N TYR A 149 -5.65 -1.53 -0.24
CA TYR A 149 -6.75 -0.79 -0.88
C TYR A 149 -6.74 0.69 -0.50
N LYS A 150 -7.19 1.54 -1.43
CA LYS A 150 -7.55 2.93 -1.15
C LYS A 150 -8.59 3.43 -2.14
N LYS A 151 -9.20 4.58 -1.84
CA LYS A 151 -10.14 5.25 -2.73
C LYS A 151 -9.36 6.21 -3.60
N GLN A 152 -9.50 6.08 -4.92
CA GLN A 152 -8.79 6.92 -5.88
C GLN A 152 -9.48 6.88 -7.25
N HIS A 153 -9.17 7.82 -8.13
CA HIS A 153 -9.56 7.78 -9.54
C HIS A 153 -9.28 6.42 -10.20
N PRO A 154 -10.11 5.98 -11.17
CA PRO A 154 -9.94 4.68 -11.82
C PRO A 154 -8.54 4.50 -12.43
N ILE A 155 -7.90 3.37 -12.13
CA ILE A 155 -6.62 3.01 -12.73
C ILE A 155 -6.83 2.68 -14.22
N VAL A 156 -6.02 3.28 -15.09
CA VAL A 156 -6.03 3.00 -16.54
C VAL A 156 -4.79 2.30 -17.03
N ASP A 157 -3.63 2.54 -16.41
CA ASP A 157 -2.38 1.91 -16.80
C ASP A 157 -1.37 1.96 -15.64
N CYS A 158 -0.25 1.27 -15.81
CA CYS A 158 0.91 1.39 -14.93
C CYS A 158 2.06 2.09 -15.65
N ALA A 159 2.43 3.27 -15.16
CA ALA A 159 3.51 4.06 -15.73
C ALA A 159 4.90 3.53 -15.34
N GLU A 160 5.02 2.87 -14.19
CA GLU A 160 6.31 2.41 -13.67
C GLU A 160 6.19 1.15 -12.82
N HIS A 161 7.12 0.23 -13.05
CA HIS A 161 7.19 -1.02 -12.31
C HIS A 161 8.53 -1.20 -11.63
N THR A 162 8.49 -1.73 -10.41
CA THR A 162 9.67 -2.24 -9.72
C THR A 162 9.69 -3.76 -9.80
N ASN A 163 10.87 -4.33 -10.05
CA ASN A 163 11.08 -5.77 -10.10
C ASN A 163 11.99 -6.20 -8.96
N LYS A 164 11.62 -7.26 -8.23
CA LYS A 164 12.48 -7.89 -7.22
C LYS A 164 12.44 -9.40 -7.42
N ILE A 165 13.57 -9.95 -7.85
CA ILE A 165 13.70 -11.37 -8.22
C ILE A 165 12.67 -11.73 -9.30
N PHE A 166 11.60 -12.46 -8.94
CA PHE A 166 10.53 -12.91 -9.83
C PHE A 166 9.23 -12.12 -9.66
N LEU A 167 9.21 -11.14 -8.75
CA LEU A 167 8.04 -10.34 -8.43
C LEU A 167 8.11 -9.00 -9.17
N ARG A 168 6.98 -8.56 -9.70
CA ARG A 168 6.81 -7.28 -10.39
C ARG A 168 5.66 -6.51 -9.74
N ARG A 169 5.89 -5.24 -9.39
CA ARG A 169 4.93 -4.34 -8.73
C ARG A 169 4.77 -3.08 -9.55
N CYS A 170 3.56 -2.61 -9.72
CA CYS A 170 3.32 -1.26 -10.21
C CYS A 170 3.47 -0.24 -9.07
N VAL A 171 4.44 0.67 -9.19
CA VAL A 171 4.72 1.69 -8.15
C VAL A 171 4.24 3.08 -8.54
N ARG A 172 3.83 3.27 -9.80
CA ARG A 172 3.26 4.51 -10.31
C ARG A 172 2.14 4.23 -11.30
N TYR A 173 0.91 4.59 -10.92
CA TYR A 173 -0.30 4.31 -11.70
C TYR A 173 -0.70 5.51 -12.54
N VAL A 174 -1.17 5.28 -13.76
CA VAL A 174 -1.88 6.28 -14.56
C VAL A 174 -3.36 6.19 -14.21
N LEU A 175 -3.97 7.34 -13.88
CA LEU A 175 -5.35 7.42 -13.42
C LEU A 175 -6.23 8.21 -14.39
N ASP A 176 -7.51 7.83 -14.50
CA ASP A 176 -8.54 8.59 -15.19
C ASP A 176 -9.18 9.63 -14.27
N THR A 177 -8.56 10.80 -14.21
CA THR A 177 -9.02 11.93 -13.37
C THR A 177 -10.33 12.55 -13.84
N SER A 178 -10.90 12.13 -14.97
CA SER A 178 -12.21 12.59 -15.44
C SER A 178 -13.36 11.87 -14.73
N ARG A 179 -13.10 10.74 -14.08
CA ARG A 179 -14.09 9.90 -13.41
C ARG A 179 -13.97 10.03 -11.89
N SER A 180 -15.07 9.88 -11.16
CA SER A 180 -15.07 9.91 -9.70
C SER A 180 -14.28 8.74 -9.09
N ASP A 181 -13.76 8.95 -7.90
CA ASP A 181 -12.98 7.95 -7.17
C ASP A 181 -13.76 6.67 -6.88
N THR A 182 -13.03 5.56 -6.90
CA THR A 182 -13.54 4.22 -6.58
C THR A 182 -12.53 3.51 -5.70
N TRP A 183 -13.02 2.60 -4.85
CA TRP A 183 -12.16 1.74 -4.05
C TRP A 183 -11.50 0.70 -4.97
N GLN A 184 -10.17 0.65 -4.95
CA GLN A 184 -9.37 -0.20 -5.83
C GLN A 184 -8.20 -0.81 -5.06
N TRP A 185 -7.65 -1.89 -5.61
CA TRP A 185 -6.41 -2.50 -5.14
C TRP A 185 -5.19 -1.80 -5.75
N PHE A 186 -4.18 -1.53 -4.93
CA PHE A 186 -2.90 -0.97 -5.33
C PHE A 186 -1.79 -1.88 -4.84
N ASP A 187 -0.81 -2.13 -5.70
CA ASP A 187 0.39 -2.87 -5.34
C ASP A 187 1.19 -2.18 -4.22
N LEU A 188 1.66 -2.98 -3.27
CA LEU A 188 2.60 -2.53 -2.26
C LEU A 188 4.02 -2.47 -2.84
N PRO A 189 4.77 -1.37 -2.63
CA PRO A 189 6.17 -1.33 -2.99
C PRO A 189 6.97 -2.33 -2.15
N PHE A 190 8.09 -2.81 -2.68
CA PHE A 190 8.98 -3.67 -1.89
C PHE A 190 9.62 -2.87 -0.77
N TYR A 191 9.93 -3.54 0.34
CA TYR A 191 10.74 -2.94 1.40
C TYR A 191 12.17 -2.73 0.91
N ASP A 192 12.58 -1.46 0.79
CA ASP A 192 13.93 -1.02 0.47
C ASP A 192 14.34 0.16 1.35
N GLY A 193 15.65 0.44 1.47
CA GLY A 193 16.16 1.46 2.37
C GLY A 193 15.91 2.91 1.93
N ASN A 194 15.28 3.14 0.77
CA ASN A 194 15.20 4.45 0.12
C ASN A 194 13.75 4.91 -0.05
N MET A 195 12.94 4.80 1.01
CA MET A 195 11.57 5.32 1.01
C MET A 195 11.50 6.86 0.86
N LEU A 196 12.60 7.59 1.07
CA LEU A 196 12.62 9.07 1.08
C LEU A 196 13.16 9.73 -0.19
N ASP A 197 13.71 8.98 -1.15
CA ASP A 197 14.44 9.54 -2.30
C ASP A 197 13.87 9.13 -3.67
N GLY A 198 12.58 8.79 -3.79
CA GLY A 198 12.09 8.31 -5.09
C GLY A 198 10.59 8.38 -5.36
N PHE A 199 10.27 9.31 -6.26
CA PHE A 199 9.17 9.30 -7.26
C PHE A 199 7.87 10.05 -6.94
#